data_AF-A0AAE5HG06-F1
#
_entry.id   AF-A0AAE5HG06-F1
#
_cell.length_a   1.000
_cell.length_b   1.000
_cell.length_c   1.000
_cell.angle_alpha   90.00
_cell.angle_beta   90.00
_cell.angle_gamma   90.00
#
_symmetry.space_group_name_H-M   'P 1'
#
loop_
_entity.id
_entity.type
_entity.pdbx_description
1 polymer ?
#
loop_
_entity_poly.entity_id
_entity_poly.type
_entity_poly.pdbx_seq_one_letter_code
_entity_poly.pdbx_strand_id
1 'polypeptide(L)'
;MTAILQTENHRVVDRALVPDRTESIQQELDPLLDDPTVDLVITTGGTGPTIDDVTPDAVRTRLDRELPGFGEAFRRTIYRAVWCTSVCGC
;
A
#
# COMPACT_ATOMS: atom_id res chain seq x y z
N MET A 1 -2.73 -3.35 -10.80
CA MET A 1 -1.80 -4.20 -10.01
C MET A 1 -2.03 -5.68 -10.22
N THR A 2 -3.27 -6.20 -10.15
CA THR A 2 -3.58 -7.63 -10.37
C THR A 2 -2.98 -8.22 -11.64
N ALA A 3 -2.99 -7.47 -12.76
CA ALA A 3 -2.40 -7.91 -14.02
C ALA A 3 -0.88 -8.19 -13.92
N ILE A 4 -0.12 -7.35 -13.21
CA ILE A 4 1.34 -7.50 -13.06
C ILE A 4 1.64 -8.72 -12.18
N LEU A 5 0.90 -8.90 -11.08
CA LEU A 5 1.08 -10.03 -10.18
C LEU A 5 0.83 -11.38 -10.88
N GLN A 6 -0.18 -11.43 -11.74
CA GLN A 6 -0.51 -12.64 -12.49
C GLN A 6 0.54 -12.96 -13.57
N THR A 7 1.17 -11.95 -14.17
CA THR A 7 2.27 -12.15 -15.14
C THR A 7 3.52 -12.74 -14.49
N GLU A 8 3.79 -12.38 -13.24
CA GLU A 8 4.91 -12.89 -12.45
C GLU A 8 4.57 -14.19 -11.66
N ASN A 9 3.48 -14.87 -12.04
CA ASN A 9 3.04 -16.14 -11.45
C ASN A 9 2.69 -16.07 -9.94
N HIS A 10 2.33 -14.90 -9.44
CA HIS A 10 1.80 -14.73 -8.08
C HIS A 10 0.29 -14.99 -8.05
N ARG A 11 -0.16 -15.71 -7.01
CA ARG A 11 -1.59 -15.96 -6.77
C ARG A 11 -2.20 -14.79 -6.02
N VAL A 12 -3.26 -14.22 -6.57
CA VAL A 12 -4.08 -13.20 -5.88
C VAL A 12 -5.14 -13.93 -5.08
N VAL A 13 -4.98 -13.93 -3.75
CA VAL A 13 -5.89 -14.61 -2.81
C VAL A 13 -7.17 -13.81 -2.62
N ASP A 14 -7.05 -12.49 -2.50
CA ASP A 14 -8.19 -11.59 -2.33
C ASP A 14 -7.93 -10.21 -2.97
N ARG A 15 -9.01 -9.47 -3.25
CA ARG A 15 -9.01 -8.08 -3.69
C ARG A 15 -10.31 -7.39 -3.28
N ALA A 16 -10.19 -6.41 -2.38
CA ALA A 16 -11.29 -5.57 -1.93
C ALA A 16 -11.13 -4.10 -2.35
N LEU A 17 -12.26 -3.38 -2.45
CA LEU A 17 -12.30 -1.92 -2.47
C LEU A 17 -12.84 -1.45 -1.13
N VAL A 18 -12.02 -0.74 -0.37
CA VAL A 18 -12.31 -0.39 1.02
C VAL A 18 -12.46 1.12 1.15
N PRO A 19 -13.49 1.63 1.86
CA PRO A 19 -13.58 3.05 2.17
C PRO A 19 -12.38 3.54 2.98
N ASP A 20 -11.98 4.80 2.79
CA ASP A 20 -10.85 5.42 3.52
C ASP A 20 -11.26 5.78 4.95
N ARG A 21 -11.46 4.74 5.76
CA ARG A 21 -11.81 4.80 7.18
C ARG A 21 -10.99 3.77 7.92
N THR A 22 -10.38 4.16 9.02
CA THR A 22 -9.50 3.30 9.83
C THR A 22 -10.16 1.97 10.17
N GLU A 23 -11.40 1.99 10.65
CA GLU A 23 -12.15 0.77 11.02
C GLU A 23 -12.36 -0.15 9.82
N SER A 24 -12.77 0.41 8.67
CA SER A 24 -13.01 -0.38 7.45
C SER A 24 -11.72 -1.02 6.93
N ILE A 25 -10.61 -0.28 6.95
CA ILE A 25 -9.30 -0.79 6.53
C ILE A 25 -8.85 -1.91 7.46
N GLN A 26 -8.97 -1.74 8.78
CA GLN A 26 -8.58 -2.76 9.73
C GLN A 26 -9.46 -4.01 9.66
N GLN A 27 -10.77 -3.85 9.50
CA GLN A 27 -11.71 -4.98 9.36
C GLN A 27 -11.37 -5.88 8.17
N GLU A 28 -10.90 -5.30 7.07
CA GLU A 28 -10.47 -6.08 5.90
C GLU A 28 -9.03 -6.59 6.02
N LEU A 29 -8.17 -5.90 6.78
CA LEU A 29 -6.78 -6.30 6.96
C LEU A 29 -6.64 -7.50 7.91
N ASP A 30 -7.43 -7.54 8.99
CA ASP A 30 -7.37 -8.56 10.03
C ASP A 30 -7.50 -10.00 9.52
N PRO A 31 -8.54 -10.36 8.73
CA PRO A 31 -8.64 -11.72 8.21
C PRO A 31 -7.49 -12.09 7.26
N LEU A 32 -6.90 -11.11 6.56
CA LEU A 32 -5.75 -11.34 5.68
C LEU A 32 -4.46 -11.58 6.45
N LEU A 33 -4.31 -10.96 7.63
CA LEU A 33 -3.16 -11.18 8.52
C LEU A 33 -3.25 -12.53 9.23
N ASP A 34 -4.47 -13.01 9.50
CA ASP A 34 -4.70 -14.31 10.13
C ASP A 34 -4.66 -15.48 9.14
N ASP A 35 -4.70 -15.23 7.82
CA ASP A 35 -4.64 -16.26 6.78
C ASP A 35 -3.19 -16.69 6.49
N PRO A 36 -2.79 -17.94 6.82
CA PRO A 36 -1.44 -18.43 6.59
C PRO A 36 -1.08 -18.60 5.10
N THR A 37 -2.04 -18.42 4.19
CA THR A 37 -1.84 -18.48 2.75
C THR A 37 -1.55 -17.13 2.10
N VAL A 38 -1.55 -16.04 2.89
CA VAL A 38 -1.27 -14.68 2.46
C VAL A 38 0.16 -14.28 2.85
N ASP A 39 1.02 -14.11 1.85
CA ASP A 39 2.42 -13.69 2.06
C ASP A 39 2.62 -12.18 1.96
N LEU A 40 1.74 -11.47 1.26
CA LEU A 40 1.88 -10.04 0.94
C LEU A 40 0.52 -9.37 0.78
N VAL A 41 0.29 -8.32 1.57
CA VAL A 41 -0.83 -7.39 1.39
C VAL A 41 -0.32 -6.10 0.75
N ILE A 42 -1.00 -5.63 -0.30
CA ILE A 42 -0.68 -4.36 -0.94
C ILE A 42 -1.91 -3.46 -0.94
N THR A 43 -1.80 -2.32 -0.26
CA THR A 43 -2.82 -1.27 -0.24
C THR A 43 -2.44 -0.15 -1.21
N THR A 44 -3.43 0.39 -1.93
CA THR A 44 -3.24 1.57 -2.78
C THR A 44 -4.36 2.56 -2.59
N GLY A 45 -4.02 3.86 -2.52
CA GLY A 45 -4.97 4.92 -2.19
C GLY A 45 -4.88 5.33 -0.71
N GLY A 46 -5.49 6.46 -0.35
CA GLY A 46 -5.57 6.94 1.04
C GLY A 46 -4.24 7.27 1.72
N THR A 47 -3.18 7.53 0.94
CA THR A 47 -1.80 7.82 1.42
C THR A 47 -1.36 9.26 1.13
N GLY A 48 -2.30 10.12 0.74
CA GLY A 48 -2.05 11.54 0.49
C GLY A 48 -1.81 12.34 1.77
N PRO A 49 -1.55 13.65 1.64
CA PRO A 49 -1.34 14.54 2.78
C PRO A 49 -2.65 15.06 3.42
N THR A 50 -3.81 14.59 2.98
CA THR A 50 -5.11 15.09 3.43
C THR A 50 -5.46 14.49 4.78
N ILE A 51 -6.30 15.18 5.56
CA ILE A 51 -6.77 14.67 6.86
C ILE A 51 -7.61 13.38 6.72
N ASP A 52 -8.22 13.18 5.56
CA ASP A 52 -9.03 12.00 5.27
C ASP A 52 -8.18 10.78 4.85
N ASP A 53 -6.90 10.98 4.52
CA ASP A 53 -5.96 9.93 4.12
C ASP A 53 -5.48 9.14 5.36
N VAL A 54 -6.29 8.16 5.79
CA VAL A 54 -6.06 7.43 7.06
C VAL A 54 -5.35 6.08 6.88
N THR A 55 -5.07 5.67 5.64
CA THR A 55 -4.52 4.35 5.34
C THR A 55 -3.17 4.07 6.03
N PRO A 56 -2.17 4.98 6.04
CA PRO A 56 -0.90 4.75 6.74
C PRO A 56 -1.08 4.50 8.23
N ASP A 57 -1.97 5.24 8.88
CA ASP A 57 -2.18 5.15 10.32
C ASP A 57 -2.95 3.89 10.69
N ALA A 58 -3.96 3.53 9.88
CA ALA A 58 -4.69 2.28 10.05
C ALA A 58 -3.76 1.06 9.97
N VAL A 59 -2.86 1.03 8.98
CA VAL A 59 -1.90 -0.08 8.79
C VAL A 59 -0.84 -0.10 9.90
N ARG A 60 -0.30 1.05 10.32
CA ARG A 60 0.76 1.12 11.35
C ARG A 60 0.40 0.41 12.65
N THR A 61 -0.86 0.47 13.06
CA THR A 61 -1.34 -0.19 14.29
C THR A 61 -1.27 -1.72 14.26
N ARG A 62 -1.12 -2.32 13.07
CA ARG A 62 -1.06 -3.78 12.86
C ARG A 62 0.32 -4.27 12.42
N LEU A 63 1.32 -3.39 12.39
CA LEU A 63 2.69 -3.76 12.04
C LEU A 63 3.46 -4.19 13.30
N ASP A 64 3.98 -5.41 13.30
CA ASP A 64 4.93 -5.85 14.33
C ASP A 64 6.25 -5.08 14.24
N ARG A 65 6.65 -4.71 13.02
CA ARG A 65 7.89 -3.98 12.75
C ARG A 65 7.76 -3.10 11.51
N GLU A 66 8.13 -1.84 11.65
CA GLU A 66 8.23 -0.92 10.53
C GLU A 66 9.64 -0.99 9.88
N LEU A 67 9.68 -0.91 8.56
CA LEU A 67 10.91 -0.80 7.77
C LEU A 67 11.03 0.63 7.22
N PRO A 68 11.50 1.61 8.02
CA PRO A 68 11.48 3.02 7.62
C PRO A 68 12.27 3.29 6.32
N GLY A 69 13.34 2.53 6.08
CA GLY A 69 14.16 2.65 4.86
C GLY A 69 13.42 2.29 3.57
N PHE A 70 12.34 1.50 3.62
CA PHE A 70 11.54 1.16 2.44
C PHE A 70 10.84 2.40 1.89
N GLY A 71 10.20 3.18 2.77
CA GLY A 71 9.49 4.40 2.36
C GLY A 71 10.43 5.49 1.83
N GLU A 72 11.67 5.55 2.32
CA GLU A 72 12.69 6.48 1.82
C GLU A 72 13.22 6.07 0.43
N ALA A 73 13.53 4.79 0.23
CA ALA A 73 13.97 4.26 -1.06
C ALA A 73 12.90 4.43 -2.14
N PHE A 74 11.64 4.16 -1.77
CA PHE A 74 10.49 4.38 -2.63
C PHE A 74 10.34 5.86 -3.01
N ARG A 75 10.40 6.78 -2.03
CA ARG A 75 10.34 8.22 -2.27
C ARG A 75 11.48 8.73 -3.16
N ARG A 76 12.72 8.26 -2.99
CA ARG A 76 13.84 8.65 -3.86
C ARG A 76 13.59 8.24 -5.32
N THR A 77 13.06 7.04 -5.53
CA THR A 77 12.75 6.52 -6.86
C THR A 77 11.61 7.30 -7.51
N ILE A 78 10.50 7.51 -6.77
CA ILE A 78 9.36 8.28 -7.26
C ILE A 78 9.73 9.73 -7.51
N TYR A 79 10.50 10.36 -6.61
CA TYR A 79 10.96 11.73 -6.80
C TYR A 79 11.63 11.88 -8.15
N ARG A 80 12.59 11.01 -8.49
CA ARG A 80 13.27 11.06 -9.79
C ARG A 80 12.31 10.92 -10.98
N ALA A 81 11.33 10.01 -10.89
CA ALA A 81 10.36 9.79 -11.95
C ALA A 81 9.40 11.00 -12.11
N VAL A 82 8.77 11.43 -11.01
CA VAL A 82 7.78 12.52 -11.01
C VAL A 82 8.42 13.88 -11.27
N TRP A 83 9.61 14.16 -10.72
CA TRP A 83 10.30 15.42 -11.00
C TRP A 83 10.65 15.56 -12.47
N CYS A 84 11.12 14.48 -13.11
CA CYS A 84 11.44 14.52 -14.54
C CYS A 84 10.17 14.81 -15.35
N THR A 85 9.09 14.06 -15.10
CA THR A 85 7.89 14.08 -15.93
C THR A 85 6.97 15.28 -15.66
N SER A 86 6.80 15.70 -14.41
CA SER A 86 5.82 16.74 -14.02
C SER A 86 6.40 18.11 -13.69
N VAL A 87 7.69 18.20 -13.32
CA VAL A 87 8.29 19.47 -12.86
C VAL A 87 9.33 20.00 -13.86
N CYS A 88 10.17 19.12 -14.40
CA CYS A 88 11.23 19.51 -15.32
C CYS A 88 10.79 19.48 -16.80
N GLY A 89 9.65 18.86 -17.12
CA GLY A 89 9.08 18.84 -18.48
C GLY A 89 9.99 18.17 -19.52
N CYS A 90 10.79 17.18 -19.12
CA CYS A 90 11.66 16.40 -20.00
C CYS A 90 11.06 15.03 -20.30
#